data_AF-A0A3D4LH35-F1
#
_entry.id   AF-A0A3D4LH35-F1
#
_cell.length_a   1.000
_cell.length_b   1.000
_cell.length_c   1.000
_cell.angle_alpha   90.00
_cell.angle_beta   90.00
_cell.angle_gamma   90.00
#
_symmetry.space_group_name_H-M   'P 1'
#
loop_
_entity.id
_entity.type
_entity.pdbx_description
1 polymer ?
#
loop_
_entity_poly.entity_id
_entity_poly.type
_entity_poly.pdbx_seq_one_letter_code
_entity_poly.pdbx_strand_id
1 'polypeptide(L)'
;FAKGKEDAQLITSGITLEYEVNNNTSSADKVNFWKYAEDYGFNIEPDEGITGNKLKGTLTLSKDKKYFEATAIPVVPYNDNQKQVNPYQTVKITVRESSTGKILAIQDNVVLPVSDEMMCSNCHGTEDTDKNILKSHDKKEGTKLYADLTQNNRHSCSECHSDNISNVPDKSNVPSLSLAMHGFHSQTMGMSKLENQCYNCHPGTVTKCLRGVMAANNITCNNSNCHGNIEQVSQSIENGRKPWLDEPDCGACHGPAYAVNPGILYHNSYLINGPDEMNGQIKCTSCHNSPHSEWPSTLTLDNVIPLQLYGKPDFIRQCSACHEGTGKLHGAGR
;
A
#
# COMPACT_ATOMS: atom_id res chain seq x y z
N PHE A 1 13.57 18.34 -3.73
CA PHE A 1 14.79 18.94 -4.29
C PHE A 1 14.56 20.42 -4.58
N ALA A 2 15.54 21.27 -4.35
CA ALA A 2 15.53 22.65 -4.84
C ALA A 2 15.63 22.63 -6.38
N LYS A 3 14.79 23.41 -7.07
CA LYS A 3 14.94 23.60 -8.51
C LYS A 3 16.11 24.58 -8.75
N GLY A 4 17.17 24.11 -9.39
CA GLY A 4 18.41 24.88 -9.62
C GLY A 4 19.16 24.42 -10.87
N LYS A 5 20.15 25.23 -11.27
CA LYS A 5 20.90 25.10 -12.54
C LYS A 5 22.11 24.17 -12.50
N GLU A 6 22.80 24.14 -11.36
CA GLU A 6 24.12 23.48 -11.27
C GLU A 6 24.09 22.27 -10.34
N ASP A 7 23.38 22.31 -9.20
CA ASP A 7 23.29 21.17 -8.28
C ASP A 7 21.87 20.92 -7.76
N ALA A 8 21.42 19.66 -7.81
CA ALA A 8 20.15 19.23 -7.24
C ALA A 8 20.28 19.04 -5.73
N GLN A 9 19.87 20.03 -4.93
CA GLN A 9 19.92 19.92 -3.47
C GLN A 9 18.67 19.24 -2.91
N LEU A 10 18.84 18.15 -2.16
CA LEU A 10 17.79 17.59 -1.33
C LEU A 10 17.51 18.52 -0.13
N ILE A 11 16.26 18.96 0.03
CA ILE A 11 15.84 19.84 1.12
C ILE A 11 15.13 18.99 2.18
N THR A 12 15.74 18.88 3.35
CA THR A 12 15.23 18.09 4.49
C THR A 12 15.23 18.88 5.80
N SER A 13 15.61 20.16 5.75
CA SER A 13 15.66 21.07 6.89
C SER A 13 15.18 22.47 6.51
N GLY A 14 14.73 23.26 7.49
CA GLY A 14 14.22 24.61 7.26
C GLY A 14 12.85 24.66 6.57
N ILE A 15 12.22 23.50 6.38
CA ILE A 15 10.88 23.36 5.83
C ILE A 15 10.00 22.47 6.71
N THR A 16 8.70 22.74 6.67
CA THR A 16 7.65 21.92 7.28
C THR A 16 6.72 21.46 6.17
N LEU A 17 6.38 20.17 6.14
CA LEU A 17 5.40 19.64 5.20
C LEU A 17 4.14 19.23 5.96
N GLU A 18 3.01 19.79 5.56
CA GLU A 18 1.70 19.52 6.14
C GLU A 18 0.87 18.75 5.12
N TYR A 19 0.05 17.82 5.60
CA TYR A 19 -0.92 17.11 4.78
C TYR A 19 -2.33 17.28 5.33
N GLU A 20 -3.32 17.26 4.44
CA GLU A 20 -4.74 17.33 4.75
C GLU A 20 -5.52 16.48 3.75
N VAL A 21 -6.27 15.49 4.24
CA VAL A 21 -7.16 14.68 3.40
C VAL A 21 -8.33 15.55 2.95
N ASN A 22 -8.58 15.57 1.65
CA ASN A 22 -9.60 16.39 1.03
C ASN A 22 -10.99 15.80 1.28
N ASN A 23 -11.94 16.66 1.66
CA ASN A 23 -13.36 16.32 1.85
C ASN A 23 -13.61 15.21 2.89
N ASN A 24 -12.72 15.07 3.88
CA ASN A 24 -12.85 14.08 4.93
C ASN A 24 -12.26 14.62 6.24
N THR A 25 -13.09 14.80 7.26
CA THR A 25 -12.70 15.36 8.56
C THR A 25 -12.77 14.34 9.70
N SER A 26 -13.53 13.25 9.53
CA SER A 26 -13.60 12.14 10.48
C SER A 26 -13.78 10.81 9.75
N SER A 27 -13.16 9.74 10.23
CA SER A 27 -13.37 8.37 9.77
C SER A 27 -14.01 7.48 10.84
N ALA A 28 -13.93 7.86 12.11
CA ALA A 28 -14.44 7.12 13.26
C ALA A 28 -15.97 7.04 13.34
N ASP A 29 -16.68 7.96 12.68
CA ASP A 29 -18.13 7.94 12.57
C ASP A 29 -18.64 7.01 11.45
N LYS A 30 -17.76 6.49 10.60
CA LYS A 30 -18.11 5.72 9.38
C LYS A 30 -17.91 4.22 9.52
N VAL A 31 -17.01 3.79 10.40
CA VAL A 31 -16.71 2.38 10.67
C VAL A 31 -16.50 2.15 12.17
N ASN A 32 -16.44 0.88 12.57
CA ASN A 32 -16.34 0.49 13.98
C ASN A 32 -14.90 0.17 14.44
N PHE A 33 -13.88 0.49 13.65
CA PHE A 33 -12.48 0.15 13.93
C PHE A 33 -12.04 0.61 15.35
N TRP A 34 -12.18 1.91 15.66
CA TRP A 34 -11.78 2.47 16.95
C TRP A 34 -12.50 1.89 18.15
N LYS A 35 -13.74 1.41 17.98
CA LYS A 35 -14.49 0.73 19.04
C LYS A 35 -13.79 -0.54 19.52
N TYR A 36 -13.10 -1.24 18.61
CA TYR A 36 -12.48 -2.53 18.86
C TYR A 36 -10.95 -2.48 18.82
N ALA A 37 -10.33 -1.31 18.61
CA ALA A 37 -8.89 -1.17 18.47
C ALA A 37 -8.13 -1.70 19.70
N GLU A 38 -8.65 -1.46 20.90
CA GLU A 38 -8.05 -1.93 22.16
C GLU A 38 -8.02 -3.47 22.27
N ASP A 39 -9.04 -4.16 21.75
CA ASP A 39 -9.09 -5.63 21.69
C ASP A 39 -7.92 -6.21 20.88
N TYR A 40 -7.34 -5.42 19.97
CA TYR A 40 -6.19 -5.79 19.14
C TYR A 40 -4.88 -5.10 19.59
N GLY A 41 -4.86 -4.52 20.80
CA GLY A 41 -3.67 -3.94 21.40
C GLY A 41 -3.36 -2.51 20.97
N PHE A 42 -4.29 -1.81 20.34
CA PHE A 42 -4.13 -0.41 19.92
C PHE A 42 -4.93 0.52 20.84
N ASN A 43 -4.22 1.25 21.71
CA ASN A 43 -4.81 2.33 22.49
C ASN A 43 -4.70 3.66 21.73
N ILE A 44 -5.71 3.95 20.92
CA ILE A 44 -5.75 5.10 19.99
C ILE A 44 -7.07 5.83 20.10
N GLU A 45 -7.02 7.15 19.97
CA GLU A 45 -8.21 8.00 19.95
C GLU A 45 -8.99 7.85 18.64
N PRO A 46 -10.30 8.16 18.62
CA PRO A 46 -11.05 8.32 17.38
C PRO A 46 -10.32 9.24 16.38
N ASP A 47 -10.33 8.85 15.10
CA ASP A 47 -9.65 9.54 13.99
C ASP A 47 -8.12 9.59 14.08
N GLU A 48 -7.54 8.77 14.96
CA GLU A 48 -6.11 8.52 15.02
C GLU A 48 -5.78 7.14 14.43
N GLY A 49 -4.74 7.06 13.61
CA GLY A 49 -4.22 5.80 13.12
C GLY A 49 -3.20 5.19 14.07
N ILE A 50 -2.83 3.93 13.83
CA ILE A 50 -1.94 3.15 14.73
C ILE A 50 -0.52 3.73 14.91
N THR A 51 -0.13 4.73 14.12
CA THR A 51 1.14 5.47 14.30
C THR A 51 0.93 6.92 14.75
N GLY A 52 -0.23 7.25 15.32
CA GLY A 52 -0.56 8.58 15.88
C GLY A 52 -0.96 9.65 14.86
N ASN A 53 -0.89 9.33 13.55
CA ASN A 53 -1.26 10.26 12.49
C ASN A 53 -2.78 10.38 12.34
N LYS A 54 -3.27 11.57 11.97
CA LYS A 54 -4.70 11.87 11.77
C LYS A 54 -4.98 12.18 10.29
N LEU A 55 -6.22 12.53 9.93
CA LEU A 55 -6.58 12.96 8.57
C LEU A 55 -5.91 14.28 8.12
N LYS A 56 -5.30 15.00 9.06
CA LYS A 56 -4.41 16.13 8.77
C LYS A 56 -3.28 16.14 9.78
N GLY A 57 -2.11 16.61 9.37
CA GLY A 57 -0.94 16.63 10.24
C GLY A 57 0.31 17.12 9.52
N THR A 58 1.45 16.88 10.15
CA THR A 58 2.77 17.22 9.63
C THR A 58 3.50 15.93 9.27
N LEU A 59 4.11 15.87 8.10
CA LEU A 59 4.95 14.73 7.73
C LEU A 59 6.27 14.78 8.52
N THR A 60 6.76 13.60 8.87
CA THR A 60 8.01 13.43 9.62
C THR A 60 9.15 13.05 8.69
N LEU A 61 10.36 13.53 8.98
CA LEU A 61 11.53 13.15 8.20
C LEU A 61 11.82 11.65 8.40
N SER A 62 11.99 10.91 7.30
CA SER A 62 12.28 9.48 7.30
C SER A 62 13.57 9.16 8.07
N LYS A 63 13.71 7.91 8.54
CA LYS A 63 14.89 7.47 9.31
C LYS A 63 16.22 7.68 8.56
N ASP A 64 16.21 7.49 7.24
CA ASP A 64 17.37 7.70 6.36
C ASP A 64 17.55 9.17 5.94
N LYS A 65 16.67 10.07 6.40
CA LYS A 65 16.70 11.51 6.18
C LYS A 65 16.59 11.91 4.71
N LYS A 66 15.92 11.10 3.89
CA LYS A 66 15.81 11.31 2.44
C LYS A 66 14.45 11.83 1.97
N TYR A 67 13.40 11.62 2.75
CA TYR A 67 12.05 12.02 2.38
C TYR A 67 11.20 12.28 3.63
N PHE A 68 10.02 12.86 3.46
CA PHE A 68 9.06 13.06 4.54
C PHE A 68 7.90 12.07 4.39
N GLU A 69 7.41 11.53 5.51
CA GLU A 69 6.35 10.53 5.53
C GLU A 69 5.37 10.73 6.70
N ALA A 70 4.13 10.30 6.46
CA ALA A 70 3.12 10.07 7.47
C ALA A 70 2.51 8.69 7.18
N THR A 71 2.66 7.76 8.12
CA THR A 71 2.19 6.37 8.00
C THR A 71 0.83 6.21 8.67
N ALA A 72 0.11 5.14 8.32
CA ALA A 72 -1.16 4.77 8.94
C ALA A 72 -2.15 5.94 9.10
N ILE A 73 -2.26 6.81 8.09
CA ILE A 73 -3.30 7.85 8.08
C ILE A 73 -4.66 7.11 8.09
N PRO A 74 -5.58 7.42 9.02
CA PRO A 74 -6.74 6.59 9.28
C PRO A 74 -7.89 6.91 8.32
N VAL A 75 -7.64 6.76 7.02
CA VAL A 75 -8.66 6.90 5.99
C VAL A 75 -9.48 5.61 5.93
N VAL A 76 -10.78 5.75 5.70
CA VAL A 76 -11.72 4.67 5.35
C VAL A 76 -12.36 5.01 4.00
N PRO A 77 -12.96 4.07 3.25
CA PRO A 77 -13.40 4.34 1.88
C PRO A 77 -14.71 5.15 1.80
N TYR A 78 -14.89 6.14 2.69
CA TYR A 78 -16.05 7.00 2.78
C TYR A 78 -15.63 8.43 3.17
N ASN A 79 -16.03 9.41 2.36
CA ASN A 79 -15.87 10.83 2.67
C ASN A 79 -16.98 11.34 3.60
N ASP A 80 -16.82 12.54 4.12
CA ASP A 80 -17.84 13.16 4.98
C ASP A 80 -19.16 13.29 4.23
N ASN A 81 -20.25 12.91 4.89
CA ASN A 81 -21.61 12.97 4.33
C ASN A 81 -21.80 12.14 3.04
N GLN A 82 -20.87 11.24 2.69
CA GLN A 82 -20.98 10.39 1.52
C GLN A 82 -21.33 8.95 1.93
N LYS A 83 -22.34 8.39 1.28
CA LYS A 83 -22.72 6.98 1.41
C LYS A 83 -22.10 6.09 0.33
N GLN A 84 -21.60 6.70 -0.74
CA GLN A 84 -20.93 5.97 -1.81
C GLN A 84 -19.50 5.68 -1.40
N VAL A 85 -19.05 4.47 -1.71
CA VAL A 85 -17.67 4.04 -1.50
C VAL A 85 -16.76 4.91 -2.37
N ASN A 86 -15.78 5.57 -1.75
CA ASN A 86 -14.69 6.28 -2.41
C ASN A 86 -13.35 5.65 -2.00
N PRO A 87 -12.80 4.73 -2.82
CA PRO A 87 -11.53 4.09 -2.53
C PRO A 87 -10.31 4.96 -2.86
N TYR A 88 -10.52 6.10 -3.52
CA TYR A 88 -9.45 6.97 -4.03
C TYR A 88 -9.60 8.39 -3.46
N GLN A 89 -9.54 8.50 -2.13
CA GLN A 89 -9.47 9.81 -1.51
C GLN A 89 -8.19 10.52 -1.91
N THR A 90 -8.17 11.85 -1.79
CA THR A 90 -6.99 12.65 -2.11
C THR A 90 -6.48 13.41 -0.92
N VAL A 91 -5.18 13.69 -0.94
CA VAL A 91 -4.50 14.50 0.07
C VAL A 91 -3.85 15.71 -0.60
N LYS A 92 -3.96 16.84 0.08
CA LYS A 92 -3.23 18.07 -0.22
C LYS A 92 -1.99 18.13 0.66
N ILE A 93 -0.83 18.31 0.04
CA ILE A 93 0.46 18.48 0.71
C ILE A 93 0.91 19.93 0.52
N THR A 94 1.20 20.61 1.63
CA THR A 94 1.68 22.00 1.65
C THR A 94 3.08 22.04 2.23
N VAL A 95 4.02 22.62 1.50
CA VAL A 95 5.41 22.85 1.95
C VAL A 95 5.54 24.30 2.41
N ARG A 96 6.02 24.51 3.62
CA ARG A 96 6.25 25.84 4.21
C ARG A 96 7.71 26.02 4.62
N GLU A 97 8.20 27.24 4.52
CA GLU A 97 9.44 27.64 5.19
C GLU A 97 9.20 27.69 6.70
N SER A 98 10.03 26.99 7.49
CA SER A 98 9.79 26.85 8.93
C SER A 98 9.97 28.15 9.71
N SER A 99 10.83 29.07 9.23
CA SER A 99 11.12 30.34 9.92
C SER A 99 10.04 31.39 9.75
N THR A 100 9.36 31.43 8.59
CA THR A 100 8.39 32.49 8.25
C THR A 100 6.97 31.98 8.07
N GLY A 101 6.77 30.67 7.93
CA GLY A 101 5.48 30.06 7.58
C GLY A 101 5.05 30.27 6.12
N LYS A 102 5.90 30.91 5.30
CA LYS A 102 5.64 31.15 3.87
C LYS A 102 5.44 29.83 3.14
N ILE A 103 4.37 29.74 2.35
CA ILE A 103 4.12 28.60 1.47
C ILE A 103 5.14 28.62 0.33
N LEU A 104 5.87 27.52 0.18
CA LEU A 104 6.86 27.32 -0.86
C LEU A 104 6.30 26.52 -2.04
N ALA A 105 5.46 25.52 -1.75
CA ALA A 105 4.83 24.68 -2.74
C ALA A 105 3.54 24.06 -2.19
N ILE A 106 2.62 23.72 -3.09
CA ILE A 106 1.43 22.92 -2.81
C ILE A 106 1.33 21.86 -3.90
N GLN A 107 1.18 20.61 -3.49
CA GLN A 107 0.71 19.53 -4.35
C GLN A 107 -0.65 19.08 -3.85
N ASP A 108 -1.68 19.22 -4.68
CA ASP A 108 -3.02 18.74 -4.38
C ASP A 108 -3.36 17.51 -5.24
N ASN A 109 -4.43 16.81 -4.86
CA ASN A 109 -4.95 15.63 -5.54
C ASN A 109 -3.97 14.45 -5.60
N VAL A 110 -3.12 14.28 -4.57
CA VAL A 110 -2.32 13.06 -4.41
C VAL A 110 -3.25 11.95 -3.94
N VAL A 111 -3.28 10.82 -4.64
CA VAL A 111 -4.17 9.70 -4.31
C VAL A 111 -3.70 9.02 -3.02
N LEU A 112 -4.62 8.88 -2.07
CA LEU A 112 -4.47 8.11 -0.84
C LEU A 112 -5.47 6.95 -0.89
N PRO A 113 -5.10 5.82 -1.52
CA PRO A 113 -6.02 4.74 -1.76
C PRO A 113 -6.32 3.98 -0.48
N VAL A 114 -7.56 3.53 -0.33
CA VAL A 114 -8.05 2.79 0.85
C VAL A 114 -9.09 1.77 0.42
N SER A 115 -9.13 0.64 1.13
CA SER A 115 -10.18 -0.35 0.95
C SER A 115 -10.50 -1.07 2.24
N ASP A 116 -11.76 -1.46 2.38
CA ASP A 116 -12.27 -2.43 3.34
C ASP A 116 -12.80 -3.70 2.65
N GLU A 117 -12.46 -3.89 1.36
CA GLU A 117 -12.87 -5.07 0.59
C GLU A 117 -12.17 -6.33 1.08
N MET A 118 -12.96 -7.20 1.70
CA MET A 118 -12.61 -8.60 1.92
C MET A 118 -13.90 -9.43 1.83
N MET A 119 -14.15 -10.01 0.67
CA MET A 119 -15.43 -10.61 0.28
C MET A 119 -15.64 -12.02 0.82
N CYS A 120 -15.31 -12.25 2.10
CA CYS A 120 -15.46 -13.54 2.79
C CYS A 120 -16.90 -14.06 2.71
N SER A 121 -17.86 -13.13 2.69
CA SER A 121 -19.29 -13.40 2.60
C SER A 121 -19.71 -14.11 1.31
N ASN A 122 -18.89 -14.06 0.26
CA ASN A 122 -19.11 -14.83 -0.97
C ASN A 122 -19.20 -16.34 -0.71
N CYS A 123 -18.57 -16.84 0.36
CA CYS A 123 -18.50 -18.26 0.70
C CYS A 123 -18.94 -18.56 2.15
N HIS A 124 -18.66 -17.66 3.10
CA HIS A 124 -18.96 -17.84 4.52
C HIS A 124 -20.32 -17.28 4.94
N GLY A 125 -21.20 -17.00 3.98
CA GLY A 125 -22.54 -16.45 4.20
C GLY A 125 -22.53 -14.94 4.38
N THR A 126 -23.63 -14.29 4.00
CA THR A 126 -23.81 -12.82 4.10
C THR A 126 -24.27 -12.37 5.49
N GLU A 127 -24.74 -13.31 6.30
CA GLU A 127 -25.10 -13.09 7.71
C GLU A 127 -24.08 -13.80 8.59
N ASP A 128 -23.66 -13.14 9.68
CA ASP A 128 -22.75 -13.72 10.67
C ASP A 128 -21.46 -14.29 10.04
N THR A 129 -20.95 -13.65 8.97
CA THR A 129 -19.79 -14.11 8.18
C THR A 129 -18.58 -14.42 9.06
N ASP A 130 -18.26 -13.52 9.97
CA ASP A 130 -17.19 -13.64 10.97
C ASP A 130 -17.38 -14.87 11.87
N LYS A 131 -18.58 -15.05 12.43
CA LYS A 131 -18.92 -16.22 13.26
C LYS A 131 -18.84 -17.52 12.47
N ASN A 132 -19.24 -17.53 11.20
CA ASN A 132 -19.17 -18.72 10.35
C ASN A 132 -17.72 -19.10 10.02
N ILE A 133 -16.84 -18.11 9.83
CA ILE A 133 -15.40 -18.34 9.71
C ILE A 133 -14.87 -18.99 11.00
N LEU A 134 -15.15 -18.41 12.17
CA LEU A 134 -14.67 -18.95 13.45
C LEU A 134 -15.19 -20.36 13.74
N LYS A 135 -16.47 -20.66 13.46
CA LYS A 135 -17.02 -22.02 13.58
C LYS A 135 -16.31 -23.02 12.67
N SER A 136 -15.97 -22.60 11.46
CA SER A 136 -15.27 -23.45 10.49
C SER A 136 -13.83 -23.71 10.95
N HIS A 137 -13.18 -22.68 11.48
CA HIS A 137 -11.85 -22.77 12.07
C HIS A 137 -11.85 -23.70 13.30
N ASP A 138 -12.74 -23.48 14.26
CA ASP A 138 -12.90 -24.30 15.46
C ASP A 138 -13.14 -25.78 15.12
N LYS A 139 -14.00 -26.06 14.12
CA LYS A 139 -14.27 -27.43 13.68
C LYS A 139 -13.03 -28.12 13.10
N LYS A 140 -12.17 -27.38 12.40
CA LYS A 140 -11.02 -27.93 11.70
C LYS A 140 -9.79 -28.06 12.62
N GLU A 141 -9.52 -27.04 13.41
CA GLU A 141 -8.30 -26.90 14.21
C GLU A 141 -8.52 -27.22 15.70
N GLY A 142 -9.77 -27.42 16.13
CA GLY A 142 -10.09 -27.73 17.53
C GLY A 142 -10.00 -26.53 18.47
N THR A 143 -10.02 -25.30 17.93
CA THR A 143 -10.04 -24.06 18.70
C THR A 143 -11.42 -23.77 19.31
N LYS A 144 -11.54 -22.71 20.11
CA LYS A 144 -12.78 -22.26 20.75
C LYS A 144 -13.12 -20.79 20.44
N LEU A 145 -12.58 -20.26 19.34
CA LEU A 145 -12.64 -18.84 18.99
C LEU A 145 -14.09 -18.35 18.86
N TYR A 146 -15.00 -19.19 18.35
CA TYR A 146 -16.41 -18.83 18.29
C TYR A 146 -17.03 -18.68 19.68
N ALA A 147 -16.74 -19.60 20.60
CA ALA A 147 -17.24 -19.53 21.96
C ALA A 147 -16.67 -18.31 22.70
N ASP A 148 -15.38 -18.02 22.50
CA ASP A 148 -14.71 -16.85 23.06
C ASP A 148 -15.34 -15.55 22.53
N LEU A 149 -15.59 -15.44 21.22
CA LEU A 149 -16.27 -14.28 20.63
C LEU A 149 -17.65 -14.05 21.24
N THR A 150 -18.44 -15.11 21.51
CA THR A 150 -19.77 -14.96 22.15
C THR A 150 -19.70 -14.44 23.59
N GLN A 151 -18.53 -14.54 24.22
CA GLN A 151 -18.24 -14.01 25.56
C GLN A 151 -17.54 -12.64 25.49
N ASN A 152 -17.50 -12.00 24.31
CA ASN A 152 -16.74 -10.78 24.02
C ASN A 152 -15.22 -10.91 24.19
N ASN A 153 -14.68 -12.12 24.17
CA ASN A 153 -13.25 -12.36 24.11
C ASN A 153 -12.84 -12.48 22.64
N ARG A 154 -12.29 -11.39 22.07
CA ARG A 154 -11.86 -11.34 20.66
C ARG A 154 -10.38 -11.69 20.56
N HIS A 155 -10.06 -12.46 19.54
CA HIS A 155 -8.69 -12.90 19.28
C HIS A 155 -8.22 -12.35 17.94
N SER A 156 -6.97 -11.86 17.90
CA SER A 156 -6.28 -11.63 16.63
C SER A 156 -5.81 -12.97 16.04
N CYS A 157 -5.95 -13.15 14.74
CA CYS A 157 -5.32 -14.30 14.05
C CYS A 157 -3.81 -14.36 14.32
N SER A 158 -3.19 -13.19 14.49
CA SER A 158 -1.76 -13.04 14.77
C SER A 158 -1.36 -13.46 16.19
N GLU A 159 -2.32 -13.77 17.07
CA GLU A 159 -2.00 -14.44 18.34
C GLU A 159 -1.49 -15.85 18.14
N CYS A 160 -1.78 -16.50 17.01
CA CYS A 160 -1.32 -17.85 16.69
C CYS A 160 -0.47 -17.89 15.43
N HIS A 161 -0.92 -17.22 14.37
CA HIS A 161 -0.25 -17.23 13.07
C HIS A 161 0.80 -16.13 12.97
N SER A 162 2.01 -16.47 12.51
CA SER A 162 3.03 -15.46 12.26
C SER A 162 2.69 -14.55 11.09
N ASP A 163 3.19 -13.32 11.15
CA ASP A 163 2.90 -12.30 10.15
C ASP A 163 3.98 -11.21 10.17
N ASN A 164 4.67 -11.03 9.04
CA ASN A 164 5.79 -10.10 8.95
C ASN A 164 5.35 -8.64 9.02
N ILE A 165 4.19 -8.27 8.45
CA ILE A 165 3.72 -6.87 8.48
C ILE A 165 3.39 -6.43 9.91
N SER A 166 2.92 -7.36 10.74
CA SER A 166 2.63 -7.14 12.16
C SER A 166 3.81 -7.46 13.09
N ASN A 167 4.98 -7.83 12.56
CA ASN A 167 6.16 -8.29 13.31
C ASN A 167 5.89 -9.45 14.30
N VAL A 168 4.99 -10.36 13.94
CA VAL A 168 4.69 -11.55 14.75
C VAL A 168 5.58 -12.71 14.31
N PRO A 169 6.40 -13.28 15.21
CA PRO A 169 7.34 -14.35 14.87
C PRO A 169 6.64 -15.69 14.64
N ASP A 170 7.34 -16.59 13.92
CA ASP A 170 6.91 -17.97 13.69
C ASP A 170 6.64 -18.74 14.99
N LYS A 171 5.60 -19.57 14.95
CA LYS A 171 5.26 -20.52 16.01
C LYS A 171 5.42 -21.95 15.52
N SER A 172 6.00 -22.80 16.35
CA SER A 172 6.21 -24.21 16.00
C SER A 172 4.89 -24.88 15.65
N ASN A 173 4.87 -25.59 14.52
CA ASN A 173 3.71 -26.33 14.00
C ASN A 173 2.47 -25.46 13.67
N VAL A 174 2.61 -24.15 13.53
CA VAL A 174 1.55 -23.26 13.07
C VAL A 174 2.04 -22.54 11.81
N PRO A 175 1.32 -22.64 10.67
CA PRO A 175 1.70 -21.91 9.47
C PRO A 175 1.58 -20.39 9.69
N SER A 176 2.36 -19.61 8.95
CA SER A 176 2.15 -18.15 8.89
C SER A 176 0.74 -17.82 8.41
N LEU A 177 0.24 -16.63 8.72
CA LEU A 177 -1.13 -16.24 8.39
C LEU A 177 -1.35 -16.30 6.88
N SER A 178 -0.39 -15.82 6.10
CA SER A 178 -0.48 -15.91 4.64
C SER A 178 -0.48 -17.37 4.15
N LEU A 179 0.33 -18.27 4.73
CA LEU A 179 0.31 -19.67 4.31
C LEU A 179 -1.01 -20.35 4.69
N ALA A 180 -1.53 -20.09 5.89
CA ALA A 180 -2.81 -20.62 6.35
C ALA A 180 -3.95 -20.19 5.40
N MET A 181 -3.99 -18.91 5.04
CA MET A 181 -5.03 -18.36 4.16
C MET A 181 -4.91 -18.89 2.74
N HIS A 182 -3.74 -18.75 2.08
CA HIS A 182 -3.60 -19.18 0.69
C HIS A 182 -3.65 -20.70 0.55
N GLY A 183 -2.98 -21.44 1.44
CA GLY A 183 -2.92 -22.89 1.39
C GLY A 183 -4.28 -23.53 1.56
N PHE A 184 -5.05 -23.12 2.58
CA PHE A 184 -6.38 -23.67 2.82
C PHE A 184 -7.37 -23.33 1.70
N HIS A 185 -7.34 -22.09 1.22
CA HIS A 185 -8.32 -21.63 0.22
C HIS A 185 -7.96 -22.04 -1.21
N SER A 186 -6.70 -22.40 -1.51
CA SER A 186 -6.26 -22.77 -2.86
C SER A 186 -7.18 -23.78 -3.56
N GLN A 187 -7.65 -24.80 -2.83
CA GLN A 187 -8.51 -25.86 -3.36
C GLN A 187 -9.98 -25.47 -3.49
N THR A 188 -10.41 -24.40 -2.80
CA THR A 188 -11.80 -23.92 -2.80
C THR A 188 -12.00 -22.72 -3.72
N MET A 189 -10.97 -22.15 -4.35
CA MET A 189 -11.18 -20.99 -5.22
C MET A 189 -11.94 -21.31 -6.52
N GLY A 190 -12.07 -22.58 -6.89
CA GLY A 190 -12.90 -23.02 -8.04
C GLY A 190 -14.39 -22.66 -7.90
N MET A 191 -14.90 -22.39 -6.70
CA MET A 191 -16.28 -21.92 -6.48
C MET A 191 -16.44 -20.39 -6.59
N SER A 192 -15.35 -19.63 -6.69
CA SER A 192 -15.40 -18.19 -6.96
C SER A 192 -15.99 -17.92 -8.34
N LYS A 193 -16.87 -16.91 -8.42
CA LYS A 193 -17.42 -16.39 -9.68
C LYS A 193 -16.64 -15.19 -10.24
N LEU A 194 -15.64 -14.71 -9.51
CA LEU A 194 -14.78 -13.61 -9.96
C LEU A 194 -13.75 -14.12 -10.97
N GLU A 195 -13.57 -13.37 -12.06
CA GLU A 195 -12.53 -13.62 -13.06
C GLU A 195 -11.13 -13.61 -12.42
N ASN A 196 -10.85 -12.59 -11.59
CA ASN A 196 -9.69 -12.58 -10.72
C ASN A 196 -10.07 -13.05 -9.32
N GLN A 197 -9.76 -14.30 -9.00
CA GLN A 197 -10.09 -14.92 -7.71
C GLN A 197 -9.40 -14.25 -6.52
N CYS A 198 -8.28 -13.55 -6.74
CA CYS A 198 -7.59 -12.79 -5.69
C CYS A 198 -8.53 -11.73 -5.07
N TYR A 199 -9.48 -11.23 -5.84
CA TYR A 199 -10.43 -10.21 -5.40
C TYR A 199 -11.53 -10.71 -4.45
N ASN A 200 -11.53 -12.00 -4.10
CA ASN A 200 -12.34 -12.48 -2.97
C ASN A 200 -11.78 -12.02 -1.62
N CYS A 201 -10.47 -11.77 -1.54
CA CYS A 201 -9.79 -11.45 -0.28
C CYS A 201 -9.00 -10.15 -0.36
N HIS A 202 -8.46 -9.81 -1.54
CA HIS A 202 -7.72 -8.58 -1.76
C HIS A 202 -8.59 -7.53 -2.47
N PRO A 203 -8.40 -6.24 -2.19
CA PRO A 203 -9.17 -5.17 -2.82
C PRO A 203 -9.08 -5.17 -4.36
N GLY A 204 -10.22 -5.18 -5.04
CA GLY A 204 -10.19 -5.13 -6.50
C GLY A 204 -11.51 -5.18 -7.25
N THR A 205 -12.62 -5.53 -6.58
CA THR A 205 -13.95 -5.51 -7.22
C THR A 205 -14.45 -4.08 -7.42
N VAL A 206 -14.21 -3.20 -6.44
CA VAL A 206 -14.57 -1.77 -6.50
C VAL A 206 -13.30 -0.90 -6.52
N THR A 207 -12.41 -1.13 -5.56
CA THR A 207 -11.19 -0.36 -5.28
C THR A 207 -10.14 -0.52 -6.37
N LYS A 208 -10.16 -1.63 -7.14
CA LYS A 208 -9.22 -1.89 -8.25
C LYS A 208 -7.80 -1.43 -7.92
N CYS A 209 -7.23 -1.91 -6.81
CA CYS A 209 -5.87 -1.52 -6.40
C CYS A 209 -4.86 -1.71 -7.52
N LEU A 210 -5.02 -2.79 -8.31
CA LEU A 210 -4.33 -2.98 -9.58
C LEU A 210 -4.98 -2.19 -10.71
N ARG A 211 -4.35 -1.06 -11.05
CA ARG A 211 -4.81 -0.10 -12.06
C ARG A 211 -3.68 0.60 -12.83
N GLY A 212 -2.42 0.27 -12.56
CA GLY A 212 -1.26 0.83 -13.24
C GLY A 212 -1.10 0.39 -14.70
N VAL A 213 0.01 0.78 -15.32
CA VAL A 213 0.32 0.46 -16.73
C VAL A 213 0.38 -1.05 -17.00
N MET A 214 0.81 -1.86 -16.02
CA MET A 214 0.79 -3.32 -16.13
C MET A 214 -0.64 -3.84 -16.30
N ALA A 215 -1.59 -3.31 -15.52
CA ALA A 215 -3.00 -3.65 -15.63
C ALA A 215 -3.58 -3.25 -17.00
N ALA A 216 -3.20 -2.07 -17.50
CA ALA A 216 -3.59 -1.60 -18.83
C ALA A 216 -3.08 -2.51 -19.98
N ASN A 217 -2.05 -3.31 -19.71
CA ASN A 217 -1.47 -4.30 -20.63
C ASN A 217 -1.85 -5.75 -20.28
N ASN A 218 -2.97 -5.94 -19.57
CA ASN A 218 -3.53 -7.25 -19.20
C ASN A 218 -2.61 -8.11 -18.31
N ILE A 219 -1.65 -7.50 -17.61
CA ILE A 219 -0.88 -8.18 -16.57
C ILE A 219 -1.66 -8.03 -15.26
N THR A 220 -2.25 -9.13 -14.80
CA THR A 220 -3.06 -9.14 -13.57
C THR A 220 -2.38 -9.91 -12.43
N CYS A 221 -2.98 -9.91 -11.24
CA CYS A 221 -2.45 -10.58 -10.05
C CYS A 221 -2.11 -12.06 -10.31
N ASN A 222 -2.91 -12.74 -11.13
CA ASN A 222 -2.74 -14.16 -11.45
C ASN A 222 -1.58 -14.46 -12.41
N ASN A 223 -0.89 -13.45 -12.92
CA ASN A 223 0.25 -13.65 -13.81
C ASN A 223 1.40 -14.27 -13.02
N SER A 224 1.89 -15.43 -13.48
CA SER A 224 2.97 -16.18 -12.81
C SER A 224 4.33 -15.47 -12.82
N ASN A 225 4.51 -14.45 -13.67
CA ASN A 225 5.70 -13.60 -13.65
C ASN A 225 5.66 -12.56 -12.52
N CYS A 226 4.51 -12.40 -11.85
CA CYS A 226 4.34 -11.56 -10.67
C CYS A 226 4.03 -12.42 -9.44
N HIS A 227 2.75 -12.73 -9.20
CA HIS A 227 2.34 -13.53 -8.04
C HIS A 227 1.90 -14.95 -8.39
N GLY A 228 1.24 -15.14 -9.54
CA GLY A 228 0.59 -16.39 -9.91
C GLY A 228 -0.79 -16.57 -9.25
N ASN A 229 -1.37 -17.74 -9.42
CA ASN A 229 -2.63 -18.11 -8.77
C ASN A 229 -2.43 -18.38 -7.26
N ILE A 230 -3.52 -18.58 -6.52
CA ILE A 230 -3.49 -18.74 -5.05
C ILE A 230 -2.68 -19.97 -4.62
N GLU A 231 -2.72 -21.07 -5.40
CA GLU A 231 -1.89 -22.25 -5.14
C GLU A 231 -0.40 -21.95 -5.32
N GLN A 232 -0.01 -21.25 -6.38
CA GLN A 232 1.36 -20.82 -6.64
C GLN A 232 1.88 -19.88 -5.54
N VAL A 233 1.03 -18.98 -5.03
CA VAL A 233 1.38 -18.14 -3.88
C VAL A 233 1.64 -19.00 -2.65
N SER A 234 0.76 -19.96 -2.33
CA SER A 234 0.95 -20.89 -1.21
C SER A 234 2.26 -21.67 -1.34
N GLN A 235 2.50 -22.29 -2.50
CA GLN A 235 3.71 -23.07 -2.78
C GLN A 235 4.97 -22.21 -2.71
N SER A 236 4.90 -20.95 -3.15
CA SER A 236 6.05 -20.04 -3.03
C SER A 236 6.45 -19.80 -1.56
N ILE A 237 5.46 -19.71 -0.67
CA ILE A 237 5.68 -19.50 0.78
C ILE A 237 6.28 -20.77 1.40
N GLU A 238 5.74 -21.95 1.06
CA GLU A 238 6.30 -23.24 1.50
C GLU A 238 7.76 -23.44 1.03
N ASN A 239 8.09 -22.89 -0.14
CA ASN A 239 9.45 -22.92 -0.70
C ASN A 239 10.35 -21.77 -0.22
N GLY A 240 9.95 -21.02 0.81
CA GLY A 240 10.81 -20.06 1.50
C GLY A 240 10.57 -18.58 1.16
N ARG A 241 9.58 -18.24 0.33
CA ARG A 241 9.14 -16.84 0.18
C ARG A 241 8.58 -16.34 1.50
N LYS A 242 9.04 -15.20 1.99
CA LYS A 242 8.51 -14.54 3.18
C LYS A 242 7.49 -13.47 2.78
N PRO A 243 6.18 -13.65 3.05
CA PRO A 243 5.16 -12.64 2.77
C PRO A 243 5.54 -11.28 3.35
N TRP A 244 5.19 -10.19 2.66
CA TRP A 244 5.52 -8.80 3.04
C TRP A 244 7.01 -8.45 3.08
N LEU A 245 7.92 -9.39 2.81
CA LEU A 245 9.36 -9.14 2.75
C LEU A 245 9.92 -9.49 1.36
N ASP A 246 9.35 -10.51 0.72
CA ASP A 246 9.70 -10.96 -0.62
C ASP A 246 8.49 -10.77 -1.56
N GLU A 247 8.55 -9.70 -2.35
CA GLU A 247 7.52 -9.30 -3.33
C GLU A 247 8.07 -9.32 -4.77
N PRO A 248 7.20 -9.28 -5.80
CA PRO A 248 7.66 -9.26 -7.19
C PRO A 248 8.66 -8.15 -7.48
N ASP A 249 9.74 -8.52 -8.16
CA ASP A 249 10.81 -7.62 -8.55
C ASP A 249 10.64 -7.22 -10.03
N CYS A 250 10.65 -5.90 -10.30
CA CYS A 250 10.62 -5.36 -11.66
C CYS A 250 11.73 -5.94 -12.54
N GLY A 251 12.89 -6.26 -11.97
CA GLY A 251 14.05 -6.83 -12.66
C GLY A 251 13.80 -8.19 -13.29
N ALA A 252 12.81 -8.95 -12.81
CA ALA A 252 12.44 -10.25 -13.37
C ALA A 252 11.94 -10.15 -14.83
N CYS A 253 11.29 -9.03 -15.18
CA CYS A 253 10.76 -8.79 -16.53
C CYS A 253 11.51 -7.67 -17.27
N HIS A 254 11.88 -6.59 -16.57
CA HIS A 254 12.52 -5.42 -17.16
C HIS A 254 14.05 -5.53 -17.21
N GLY A 255 14.63 -6.51 -16.52
CA GLY A 255 16.06 -6.76 -16.45
C GLY A 255 16.76 -6.07 -15.27
N PRO A 256 18.02 -6.42 -14.99
CA PRO A 256 18.72 -6.03 -13.76
C PRO A 256 18.82 -4.52 -13.53
N ALA A 257 18.79 -3.72 -14.60
CA ALA A 257 18.84 -2.26 -14.51
C ALA A 257 17.60 -1.66 -13.80
N TYR A 258 16.51 -2.41 -13.72
CA TYR A 258 15.24 -2.01 -13.11
C TYR A 258 14.94 -2.79 -11.83
N ALA A 259 15.86 -3.66 -11.39
CA ALA A 259 15.66 -4.45 -10.18
C ALA A 259 15.52 -3.55 -8.95
N VAL A 260 14.76 -4.01 -7.97
CA VAL A 260 14.68 -3.38 -6.65
C VAL A 260 16.03 -3.46 -5.93
N ASN A 261 16.26 -2.63 -4.92
CA ASN A 261 17.47 -2.76 -4.11
C ASN A 261 17.48 -4.13 -3.42
N PRO A 262 18.64 -4.81 -3.29
CA PRO A 262 18.72 -6.11 -2.63
C PRO A 262 18.08 -6.10 -1.23
N GLY A 263 17.08 -6.96 -1.03
CA GLY A 263 16.35 -7.09 0.24
C GLY A 263 15.40 -5.93 0.58
N ILE A 264 15.10 -5.05 -0.37
CA ILE A 264 14.22 -3.91 -0.18
C ILE A 264 13.07 -4.00 -1.18
N LEU A 265 11.84 -3.81 -0.70
CA LEU A 265 10.65 -3.79 -1.54
C LEU A 265 10.64 -2.61 -2.51
N TYR A 266 9.89 -2.73 -3.60
CA TYR A 266 9.76 -1.68 -4.62
C TYR A 266 9.43 -0.29 -4.02
N HIS A 267 8.44 -0.23 -3.11
CA HIS A 267 7.99 1.03 -2.54
C HIS A 267 9.04 1.74 -1.64
N ASN A 268 10.08 1.01 -1.24
CA ASN A 268 11.19 1.51 -0.43
C ASN A 268 12.53 1.53 -1.17
N SER A 269 12.55 1.04 -2.41
CA SER A 269 13.76 1.03 -3.23
C SER A 269 14.05 2.41 -3.78
N TYR A 270 15.33 2.67 -3.95
CA TYR A 270 15.92 3.87 -4.50
C TYR A 270 16.53 3.60 -5.88
N LEU A 271 16.64 4.68 -6.66
CA LEU A 271 17.39 4.72 -7.92
C LEU A 271 18.81 4.14 -7.73
N ILE A 272 19.20 3.16 -8.56
CA ILE A 272 20.51 2.50 -8.55
C ILE A 272 21.33 2.65 -9.84
N ASN A 273 20.70 3.16 -10.90
CA ASN A 273 21.30 3.25 -12.25
C ASN A 273 21.04 4.62 -12.90
N GLY A 274 21.09 5.68 -12.09
CA GLY A 274 21.13 7.06 -12.55
C GLY A 274 22.56 7.65 -12.48
N PRO A 275 22.72 8.95 -12.78
CA PRO A 275 23.96 9.67 -12.51
C PRO A 275 24.38 9.47 -11.05
N ASP A 276 25.70 9.31 -10.80
CA ASP A 276 26.23 8.81 -9.53
C ASP A 276 25.67 9.53 -8.28
N GLU A 277 25.53 10.85 -8.34
CA GLU A 277 25.04 11.67 -7.22
C GLU A 277 23.55 11.47 -6.88
N MET A 278 22.75 10.98 -7.85
CA MET A 278 21.32 10.75 -7.69
C MET A 278 21.00 9.34 -7.21
N ASN A 279 21.94 8.41 -7.33
CA ASN A 279 21.75 7.05 -6.84
C ASN A 279 21.53 7.06 -5.32
N GLY A 280 20.54 6.30 -4.87
CA GLY A 280 20.14 6.25 -3.48
C GLY A 280 19.35 7.46 -2.99
N GLN A 281 19.04 8.48 -3.81
CA GLN A 281 18.38 9.70 -3.34
C GLN A 281 16.87 9.75 -3.63
N ILE A 282 16.43 9.18 -4.76
CA ILE A 282 15.04 9.20 -5.21
C ILE A 282 14.46 7.78 -5.13
N LYS A 283 13.29 7.64 -4.51
CA LYS A 283 12.58 6.35 -4.48
C LYS A 283 12.02 6.01 -5.86
N CYS A 284 11.95 4.71 -6.19
CA CYS A 284 11.34 4.24 -7.43
C CYS A 284 9.92 4.82 -7.61
N THR A 285 9.14 4.87 -6.53
CA THR A 285 7.77 5.40 -6.50
C THR A 285 7.67 6.88 -6.85
N SER A 286 8.73 7.67 -6.68
CA SER A 286 8.73 9.07 -7.11
C SER A 286 8.64 9.19 -8.63
N CYS A 287 9.24 8.24 -9.37
CA CYS A 287 9.25 8.26 -10.84
C CYS A 287 8.20 7.35 -11.47
N HIS A 288 7.85 6.27 -10.77
CA HIS A 288 7.00 5.20 -11.27
C HIS A 288 5.63 5.12 -10.60
N ASN A 289 5.37 5.91 -9.55
CA ASN A 289 4.19 5.86 -8.68
C ASN A 289 4.12 4.62 -7.76
N SER A 290 3.13 4.57 -6.87
CA SER A 290 2.90 3.46 -5.93
C SER A 290 2.74 2.10 -6.63
N PRO A 291 3.15 0.98 -6.01
CA PRO A 291 2.92 -0.35 -6.56
C PRO A 291 1.45 -0.56 -6.92
N HIS A 292 1.21 -1.27 -8.02
CA HIS A 292 -0.10 -1.54 -8.62
C HIS A 292 -0.82 -0.33 -9.23
N SER A 293 -0.29 0.89 -9.09
CA SER A 293 -0.83 2.12 -9.70
C SER A 293 0.22 2.85 -10.55
N GLU A 294 1.16 2.10 -11.12
CA GLU A 294 2.29 2.66 -11.85
C GLU A 294 1.84 3.48 -13.06
N TRP A 295 2.53 4.58 -13.34
CA TRP A 295 2.17 5.44 -14.46
C TRP A 295 2.48 4.79 -15.83
N PRO A 296 1.73 5.14 -16.89
CA PRO A 296 0.41 5.74 -16.84
C PRO A 296 -0.61 4.77 -16.22
N SER A 297 -1.39 5.28 -15.27
CA SER A 297 -2.46 4.52 -14.62
C SER A 297 -3.75 4.63 -15.43
N THR A 298 -4.58 3.59 -15.37
CA THR A 298 -5.95 3.58 -15.89
C THR A 298 -6.89 4.51 -15.11
N LEU A 299 -6.54 4.86 -13.87
CA LEU A 299 -7.24 5.87 -13.09
C LEU A 299 -6.63 7.25 -13.37
N THR A 300 -7.43 8.14 -13.97
CA THR A 300 -7.01 9.51 -14.31
C THR A 300 -6.40 10.28 -13.13
N LEU A 301 -6.92 10.05 -11.92
CA LEU A 301 -6.49 10.75 -10.71
C LEU A 301 -5.03 10.43 -10.31
N ASP A 302 -4.56 9.21 -10.57
CA ASP A 302 -3.15 8.87 -10.32
C ASP A 302 -2.22 9.68 -11.24
N ASN A 303 -2.68 10.07 -12.43
CA ASN A 303 -1.87 10.74 -13.45
C ASN A 303 -1.73 12.26 -13.26
N VAL A 304 -2.27 12.84 -12.18
CA VAL A 304 -2.26 14.30 -11.95
C VAL A 304 -0.84 14.88 -11.95
N ILE A 305 0.10 14.22 -11.26
CA ILE A 305 1.49 14.69 -11.16
C ILE A 305 2.18 14.71 -12.53
N PRO A 306 2.25 13.62 -13.32
CA PRO A 306 2.88 13.67 -14.63
C PRO A 306 2.17 14.60 -15.62
N LEU A 307 0.83 14.75 -15.51
CA LEU A 307 0.09 15.75 -16.29
C LEU A 307 0.55 17.18 -15.99
N GLN A 308 0.80 17.52 -14.72
CA GLN A 308 1.31 18.84 -14.33
C GLN A 308 2.74 19.08 -14.80
N LEU A 309 3.58 18.03 -14.81
CA LEU A 309 4.98 18.14 -15.20
C LEU A 309 5.19 18.16 -16.72
N TYR A 310 4.45 17.33 -17.47
CA TYR A 310 4.69 17.08 -18.89
C TYR A 310 3.49 17.37 -19.80
N GLY A 311 2.32 17.69 -19.25
CA GLY A 311 1.09 17.85 -20.03
C GLY A 311 0.49 16.52 -20.54
N LYS A 312 1.06 15.37 -20.15
CA LYS A 312 0.57 14.03 -20.53
C LYS A 312 0.85 13.00 -19.42
N PRO A 313 0.06 11.93 -19.30
CA PRO A 313 0.40 10.80 -18.45
C PRO A 313 1.65 10.08 -18.99
N ASP A 314 2.70 10.00 -18.18
CA ASP A 314 3.92 9.26 -18.47
C ASP A 314 4.65 8.99 -17.14
N PHE A 315 5.63 8.11 -17.16
CA PHE A 315 6.61 8.01 -16.08
C PHE A 315 7.42 9.31 -15.98
N ILE A 316 8.00 9.60 -14.81
CA ILE A 316 9.00 10.67 -14.71
C ILE A 316 10.33 10.15 -15.27
N ARG A 317 10.62 10.55 -16.51
CA ARG A 317 11.77 10.04 -17.29
C ARG A 317 12.95 11.00 -17.40
N GLN A 318 12.84 12.21 -16.85
CA GLN A 318 13.84 13.26 -17.04
C GLN A 318 14.17 13.95 -15.72
N CYS A 319 15.46 14.22 -15.51
CA CYS A 319 15.94 14.99 -14.34
C CYS A 319 15.32 16.40 -14.30
N SER A 320 15.11 16.99 -15.50
CA SER A 320 14.45 18.27 -15.75
C SER A 320 13.05 18.41 -15.14
N ALA A 321 12.41 17.30 -14.77
CA ALA A 321 11.15 17.32 -14.04
C ALA A 321 11.27 18.00 -12.67
N CYS A 322 12.44 17.91 -12.02
CA CYS A 322 12.67 18.45 -10.68
C CYS A 322 13.75 19.55 -10.66
N HIS A 323 14.81 19.41 -11.45
CA HIS A 323 15.94 20.35 -11.50
C HIS A 323 16.55 20.40 -12.90
N GLU A 324 17.24 21.48 -13.27
CA GLU A 324 17.99 21.44 -14.53
C GLU A 324 19.10 20.39 -14.40
N GLY A 325 19.17 19.48 -15.36
CA GLY A 325 20.08 18.34 -15.29
C GLY A 325 20.07 17.57 -16.59
N THR A 326 21.23 17.05 -16.96
CA THR A 326 21.40 16.16 -18.11
C THR A 326 21.92 14.81 -17.58
N GLY A 327 21.30 13.73 -18.03
CA GLY A 327 21.61 12.42 -17.48
C GLY A 327 20.63 11.38 -17.98
N LYS A 328 21.11 10.14 -18.14
CA LYS A 328 20.29 9.01 -18.53
C LYS A 328 19.74 8.36 -17.26
N LEU A 329 18.43 8.16 -17.19
CA LEU A 329 17.82 7.28 -16.21
C LEU A 329 17.83 5.86 -16.77
N HIS A 330 18.23 4.88 -15.96
CA HIS A 330 18.13 3.43 -16.22
C HIS A 330 18.30 3.06 -17.71
N GLY A 331 19.53 3.12 -18.21
CA GLY A 331 19.82 2.61 -19.55
C GLY A 331 19.07 3.28 -20.70
N ALA A 332 18.67 4.56 -20.58
CA ALA A 332 18.13 5.36 -21.69
C ALA A 332 19.12 5.37 -22.89
N GLY A 333 18.93 4.39 -23.75
CA GLY A 333 19.86 3.88 -24.74
C GLY A 333 19.24 2.71 -25.51
N ARG A 334 17.95 2.85 -25.83
CA ARG A 334 17.33 2.33 -27.05
C ARG A 334 16.40 3.40 -27.57
#